data_AF-A0A093VH56-F1
#
_entry.id   AF-A0A093VH56-F1
#
_cell.length_a   1.000
_cell.length_b   1.000
_cell.length_c   1.000
_cell.angle_alpha   90.00
_cell.angle_beta   90.00
_cell.angle_gamma   90.00
#
_symmetry.space_group_name_H-M   'P 1'
#
loop_
_entity.id
_entity.type
_entity.pdbx_description
1 polymer ?
#
loop_
_entity_poly.entity_id
_entity_poly.type
_entity_poly.pdbx_seq_one_letter_code
_entity_poly.pdbx_strand_id
1 'polypeptide(L)'
;MGITILAPAVEDAASHYTDRDFEAQDSEGDVDMDRLQIKRPRLDQASGFGTGTVVPGETVTNDPQWMRGHGTFTTPFSTSIIATVAGTVSKTNKLLSVHPLRARYMPEIGDLVVGRIVEVQARRWKVDIAAPLLAQLPLSAINLPGGILRRRTSADELQMRNFFVEGDLVVAEVQSVHQDGGSAVSKKSSAAASNLAAPSSAAAVGGVVRSRRQKWTINAANGGGDIEIILGVNGYIWISKLADGAAASTTETVSITRMEEMATHSIYSSQNNEIPRQTRREIARLAGCIRVLVEGGVRIEHDTVMSAYNASLEVDLEMADQEYDAAKPAVSQEGQDYLGGAKAQRILEMLG
;
A
#
# COMPACT_ATOMS: atom_id res chain seq x y z
N MET A 1 36.23 11.78 4.38
CA MET A 1 36.78 10.52 4.95
C MET A 1 35.66 9.50 4.94
N GLY A 2 35.60 8.65 3.92
CA GLY A 2 34.52 7.65 3.75
C GLY A 2 34.81 6.40 4.57
N ILE A 3 33.83 5.93 5.33
CA ILE A 3 33.93 4.66 6.08
C ILE A 3 33.95 3.53 5.05
N THR A 4 35.06 2.80 4.99
CA THR A 4 35.22 1.62 4.13
C THR A 4 34.82 0.39 4.94
N ILE A 5 33.76 -0.31 4.54
CA ILE A 5 33.34 -1.56 5.18
C ILE A 5 34.09 -2.70 4.51
N LEU A 6 34.97 -3.36 5.26
CA LEU A 6 35.69 -4.57 4.83
C LEU A 6 34.77 -5.79 4.94
N ALA A 7 34.93 -6.74 4.02
CA ALA A 7 34.25 -8.03 4.08
C ALA A 7 34.75 -8.85 5.29
N PRO A 8 33.89 -9.68 5.92
CA PRO A 8 34.28 -10.47 7.08
C PRO A 8 35.35 -11.50 6.70
N ALA A 9 36.44 -11.54 7.46
CA ALA A 9 37.49 -12.55 7.32
C ALA A 9 36.93 -13.92 7.70
N VAL A 10 37.13 -14.91 6.84
CA VAL A 10 36.86 -16.31 7.14
C VAL A 10 38.09 -16.82 7.90
N GLU A 11 37.99 -17.02 9.21
CA GLU A 11 38.99 -17.78 9.93
C GLU A 11 38.77 -19.28 9.65
N ASP A 12 39.71 -19.87 8.93
CA ASP A 12 39.77 -21.32 8.74
C ASP A 12 40.04 -21.99 10.10
N ALA A 13 38.97 -22.49 10.72
CA ALA A 13 39.08 -23.36 11.88
C ALA A 13 39.57 -24.76 11.43
N ALA A 14 40.87 -24.87 11.20
CA ALA A 14 41.54 -26.17 11.17
C ALA A 14 41.41 -26.82 12.55
N SER A 15 40.71 -27.96 12.60
CA SER A 15 40.53 -28.76 13.80
C SER A 15 41.86 -29.37 14.25
N HIS A 16 42.46 -28.79 15.29
CA HIS A 16 43.50 -29.43 16.08
C HIS A 16 42.88 -30.59 16.88
N TYR A 17 43.11 -31.83 16.43
CA TYR A 17 42.98 -33.00 17.29
C TYR A 17 44.11 -32.98 18.31
N THR A 18 43.77 -32.95 19.59
CA THR A 18 44.68 -33.36 20.66
C THR A 18 44.02 -34.49 21.43
N ASP A 19 44.54 -35.71 21.21
CA ASP A 19 44.42 -36.84 22.13
C ASP A 19 44.84 -36.41 23.53
N ARG A 20 43.96 -36.62 24.51
CA ARG A 20 44.36 -36.79 25.91
C ARG A 20 43.52 -37.88 26.54
N ASP A 21 44.22 -38.96 26.86
CA ASP A 21 43.78 -40.12 27.62
C ASP A 21 43.08 -39.70 28.93
N PHE A 22 41.94 -40.32 29.22
CA PHE A 22 41.22 -40.18 30.48
C PHE A 22 41.40 -41.48 31.28
N GLU A 23 42.31 -41.45 32.26
CA GLU A 23 42.42 -42.51 33.27
C GLU A 23 41.20 -42.47 34.20
N ALA A 24 40.66 -43.66 34.47
CA ALA A 24 39.53 -43.88 35.36
C ALA A 24 39.94 -43.66 36.83
N GLN A 25 39.11 -42.94 37.59
CA GLN A 25 39.19 -42.94 39.04
C GLN A 25 37.77 -42.86 39.62
N ASP A 26 37.27 -44.00 40.07
CA ASP A 26 36.04 -44.14 40.85
C ASP A 26 36.28 -43.59 42.27
N SER A 27 35.38 -42.72 42.74
CA SER A 27 35.17 -42.51 44.17
C SER A 27 33.75 -42.00 44.42
N GLU A 28 33.05 -42.75 45.26
CA GLU A 28 31.66 -42.60 45.69
C GLU A 28 31.38 -41.26 46.38
N GLY A 29 30.19 -40.71 46.14
CA GLY A 29 29.71 -39.49 46.80
C GLY A 29 28.36 -39.06 46.23
N ASP A 30 27.29 -39.60 46.83
CA ASP A 30 25.90 -39.31 46.53
C ASP A 30 25.57 -37.83 46.85
N VAL A 31 25.30 -37.03 45.81
CA VAL A 31 24.83 -35.65 45.95
C VAL A 31 23.72 -35.40 44.95
N ASP A 32 22.48 -35.58 45.41
CA ASP A 32 21.26 -35.14 44.73
C ASP A 32 21.29 -33.62 44.56
N MET A 33 21.71 -33.18 43.37
CA MET A 33 21.52 -31.81 42.90
C MET A 33 20.53 -31.86 41.74
N ASP A 34 19.28 -31.50 42.05
CA ASP A 34 18.21 -31.17 41.11
C ASP A 34 18.68 -30.11 40.10
N ARG A 35 19.39 -30.57 39.07
CA ARG A 35 19.68 -29.78 37.87
C ARG A 35 18.40 -29.76 37.05
N LEU A 36 17.62 -28.70 37.23
CA LEU A 36 16.64 -28.25 36.25
C LEU A 36 17.32 -28.23 34.88
N GLN A 37 17.04 -29.26 34.09
CA GLN A 37 17.45 -29.31 32.69
C GLN A 37 16.72 -28.17 31.99
N ILE A 38 17.42 -27.05 31.79
CA ILE A 38 17.04 -26.06 30.79
C ILE A 38 17.27 -26.76 29.44
N LYS A 39 16.32 -27.62 29.06
CA LYS A 39 16.17 -28.11 27.69
C LYS A 39 15.90 -26.88 26.85
N ARG A 40 16.96 -26.30 26.29
CA ARG A 40 16.81 -25.53 25.04
C ARG A 40 16.06 -26.45 24.09
N PRO A 41 14.91 -26.06 23.54
CA PRO A 41 14.23 -26.89 22.58
C PRO A 41 15.20 -27.10 21.41
N ARG A 42 15.64 -28.33 21.23
CA ARG A 42 16.28 -28.73 19.98
C ARG A 42 15.23 -28.50 18.91
N LEU A 43 15.57 -27.67 17.93
CA LEU A 43 14.79 -27.50 16.72
C LEU A 43 14.70 -28.86 16.05
N ASP A 44 13.61 -29.57 16.34
CA ASP A 44 13.29 -30.81 15.65
C ASP A 44 13.18 -30.47 14.18
N GLN A 45 14.04 -31.11 13.38
CA GLN A 45 13.91 -31.21 11.93
C GLN A 45 12.69 -32.09 11.63
N ALA A 46 11.51 -31.59 11.96
CA ALA A 46 10.27 -32.08 11.39
C ALA A 46 10.09 -31.34 10.06
N SER A 47 9.89 -32.13 9.00
CA SER A 47 9.64 -31.75 7.60
C SER A 47 8.33 -30.99 7.41
N GLY A 48 8.11 -29.94 8.20
CA GLY A 48 7.01 -29.01 8.06
C GLY A 48 7.62 -27.62 7.94
N PHE A 49 7.37 -26.95 6.82
CA PHE A 49 7.48 -25.50 6.78
C PHE A 49 6.53 -24.97 7.83
N GLY A 50 7.03 -24.69 9.04
CA GLY A 50 6.25 -24.05 10.06
C GLY A 50 5.70 -22.78 9.44
N THR A 51 4.39 -22.57 9.54
CA THR A 51 3.74 -21.28 9.29
C THR A 51 4.18 -20.22 10.32
N GLY A 52 5.43 -20.30 10.76
CA GLY A 52 6.05 -19.46 11.75
C GLY A 52 6.66 -18.23 11.09
N THR A 53 6.74 -17.18 11.90
CA THR A 53 7.52 -16.01 11.58
C THR A 53 9.00 -16.38 11.62
N VAL A 54 9.70 -16.10 10.52
CA VAL A 54 11.15 -16.29 10.42
C VAL A 54 11.86 -14.97 10.68
N VAL A 55 13.09 -15.08 11.19
CA VAL A 55 13.97 -13.92 11.38
C VAL A 55 15.11 -13.90 10.34
N PRO A 56 15.68 -12.73 10.03
CA PRO A 56 16.83 -12.65 9.14
C PRO A 56 17.99 -13.54 9.63
N GLY A 57 18.57 -14.33 8.74
CA GLY A 57 19.64 -15.28 9.03
C GLY A 57 19.16 -16.69 9.40
N GLU A 58 17.86 -16.90 9.59
CA GLU A 58 17.29 -18.22 9.85
C GLU A 58 17.23 -19.06 8.57
N THR A 59 17.62 -20.34 8.66
CA THR A 59 17.54 -21.29 7.55
C THR A 59 16.09 -21.77 7.39
N VAL A 60 15.47 -21.44 6.26
CA VAL A 60 14.07 -21.80 5.97
C VAL A 60 13.97 -23.24 5.47
N THR A 61 14.87 -23.68 4.59
CA THR A 61 14.94 -25.07 4.12
C THR A 61 16.32 -25.40 3.59
N ASN A 62 16.68 -26.69 3.63
CA ASN A 62 17.92 -27.23 3.04
C ASN A 62 17.69 -27.99 1.73
N ASP A 63 16.42 -28.10 1.32
CA ASP A 63 16.02 -28.89 0.16
C ASP A 63 16.27 -28.11 -1.15
N PRO A 64 17.15 -28.59 -2.05
CA PRO A 64 17.47 -27.91 -3.32
C PRO A 64 16.32 -27.92 -4.34
N GLN A 65 15.22 -28.61 -4.05
CA GLN A 65 14.04 -28.65 -4.92
C GLN A 65 13.25 -27.33 -4.90
N TRP A 66 13.46 -26.49 -3.89
CA TRP A 66 12.81 -25.20 -3.75
C TRP A 66 13.53 -24.11 -4.53
N MET A 67 12.76 -23.31 -5.24
CA MET A 67 13.26 -22.10 -5.88
C MET A 67 13.20 -20.95 -4.90
N ARG A 68 14.28 -20.16 -4.82
CA ARG A 68 14.32 -18.93 -4.03
C ARG A 68 13.41 -17.86 -4.64
N GLY A 69 12.56 -17.26 -3.81
CA GLY A 69 11.78 -16.08 -4.11
C GLY A 69 12.35 -14.82 -3.48
N HIS A 70 11.50 -13.81 -3.31
CA HIS A 70 11.84 -12.59 -2.57
C HIS A 70 12.00 -12.87 -1.08
N GLY A 71 12.86 -12.12 -0.40
CA GLY A 71 13.09 -12.25 1.05
C GLY A 71 13.90 -13.49 1.45
N THR A 72 14.48 -14.20 0.48
CA THR A 72 15.36 -15.35 0.71
C THR A 72 16.68 -15.21 -0.05
N PHE A 73 17.72 -15.82 0.51
CA PHE A 73 19.07 -15.86 -0.03
C PHE A 73 19.58 -17.30 -0.03
N THR A 74 20.38 -17.65 -1.03
CA THR A 74 21.04 -18.96 -1.12
C THR A 74 22.52 -18.72 -1.18
N THR A 75 23.28 -19.41 -0.32
CA THR A 75 24.74 -19.33 -0.30
C THR A 75 25.30 -20.06 -1.53
N PRO A 76 26.33 -19.52 -2.21
CA PRO A 76 26.90 -20.16 -3.41
C PRO A 76 27.45 -21.57 -3.18
N PHE A 77 27.74 -21.96 -1.93
CA PHE A 77 28.32 -23.26 -1.58
C PHE A 77 27.38 -24.18 -0.79
N SER A 78 26.14 -23.76 -0.49
CA SER A 78 25.17 -24.60 0.22
C SER A 78 23.79 -24.53 -0.41
N THR A 79 23.06 -25.64 -0.36
CA THR A 79 21.66 -25.74 -0.85
C THR A 79 20.66 -25.16 0.15
N SER A 80 21.14 -24.54 1.23
CA SER A 80 20.32 -23.94 2.27
C SER A 80 19.77 -22.59 1.82
N ILE A 81 18.45 -22.45 1.87
CA ILE A 81 17.74 -21.19 1.68
C ILE A 81 17.60 -20.50 3.04
N ILE A 82 18.15 -19.31 3.15
CA ILE A 82 18.20 -18.50 4.36
C ILE A 82 17.26 -17.30 4.20
N ALA A 83 16.52 -16.93 5.24
CA ALA A 83 15.68 -15.74 5.24
C ALA A 83 16.52 -14.46 5.33
N THR A 84 16.22 -13.46 4.52
CA THR A 84 16.87 -12.13 4.60
C THR A 84 16.04 -11.09 5.33
N VAL A 85 14.74 -11.35 5.51
CA VAL A 85 13.80 -10.40 6.13
C VAL A 85 12.97 -11.10 7.21
N ALA A 86 12.58 -10.35 8.23
CA ALA A 86 11.64 -10.82 9.25
C ALA A 86 10.22 -10.86 8.68
N GLY A 87 9.57 -12.02 8.71
CA GLY A 87 8.32 -12.19 7.99
C GLY A 87 7.72 -13.58 8.08
N THR A 88 6.62 -13.80 7.38
CA THR A 88 5.99 -15.11 7.24
C THR A 88 6.48 -15.79 5.97
N VAL A 89 6.74 -17.10 6.05
CA VAL A 89 7.14 -17.88 4.89
C VAL A 89 5.91 -18.13 4.01
N SER A 90 5.98 -17.69 2.76
CA SER A 90 4.97 -17.92 1.73
C SER A 90 5.47 -18.97 0.74
N LYS A 91 4.70 -20.04 0.60
CA LYS A 91 4.96 -21.12 -0.35
C LYS A 91 3.97 -21.03 -1.50
N THR A 92 4.50 -20.82 -2.71
CA THR A 92 3.70 -20.81 -3.94
C THR A 92 4.29 -21.82 -4.91
N ASN A 93 3.63 -22.98 -5.05
CA ASN A 93 4.15 -24.11 -5.82
C ASN A 93 5.54 -24.57 -5.34
N LYS A 94 6.57 -24.35 -6.15
CA LYS A 94 7.99 -24.61 -5.82
C LYS A 94 8.77 -23.35 -5.45
N LEU A 95 8.12 -22.19 -5.40
CA LEU A 95 8.74 -20.93 -5.02
C LEU A 95 8.56 -20.69 -3.53
N LEU A 96 9.68 -20.43 -2.85
CA LEU A 96 9.72 -20.11 -1.43
C LEU A 96 10.11 -18.63 -1.25
N SER A 97 9.18 -17.81 -0.79
CA SER A 97 9.40 -16.40 -0.48
C SER A 97 9.13 -16.11 0.98
N VAL A 98 9.73 -15.06 1.51
CA VAL A 98 9.42 -14.54 2.84
C VAL A 98 8.71 -13.21 2.66
N HIS A 99 7.47 -13.13 3.13
CA HIS A 99 6.69 -11.90 3.10
C HIS A 99 7.02 -11.07 4.36
N PRO A 100 7.62 -9.89 4.22
CA PRO A 100 8.01 -9.07 5.35
C PRO A 100 6.79 -8.55 6.12
N LEU A 101 6.93 -8.37 7.44
CA LEU A 101 5.85 -7.78 8.26
C LEU A 101 5.50 -6.35 7.84
N ARG A 102 6.50 -5.60 7.37
CA ARG A 102 6.34 -4.23 6.86
C ARG A 102 7.20 -4.05 5.61
N ALA A 103 6.60 -3.58 4.54
CA ALA A 103 7.30 -3.27 3.29
C ALA A 103 6.86 -1.91 2.74
N ARG A 104 7.66 -1.39 1.81
CA ARG A 104 7.18 -0.35 0.89
C ARG A 104 6.39 -1.02 -0.23
N TYR A 105 5.57 -0.24 -0.91
CA TYR A 105 4.87 -0.71 -2.09
C TYR A 105 5.86 -1.19 -3.15
N MET A 106 5.70 -2.43 -3.60
CA MET A 106 6.46 -2.99 -4.72
C MET A 106 5.58 -2.93 -5.97
N PRO A 107 5.97 -2.16 -7.01
CA PRO A 107 5.13 -1.98 -8.18
C PRO A 107 5.00 -3.29 -8.97
N GLU A 108 3.76 -3.66 -9.31
CA GLU A 108 3.46 -4.75 -10.24
C GLU A 108 2.78 -4.19 -11.49
N ILE A 109 2.98 -4.87 -12.63
CA ILE A 109 2.43 -4.43 -13.91
C ILE A 109 0.89 -4.51 -13.85
N GLY A 110 0.23 -3.41 -14.21
CA GLY A 110 -1.24 -3.29 -14.19
C GLY A 110 -1.81 -2.73 -12.87
N ASP A 111 -0.98 -2.46 -11.87
CA ASP A 111 -1.45 -1.84 -10.62
C ASP A 111 -1.90 -0.39 -10.88
N LEU A 112 -3.10 -0.04 -10.40
CA LEU A 112 -3.55 1.35 -10.34
C LEU A 112 -2.95 2.02 -9.11
N VAL A 113 -2.32 3.15 -9.34
CA VAL A 113 -1.61 3.89 -8.31
C VAL A 113 -1.92 5.38 -8.41
N VAL A 114 -1.95 6.03 -7.26
CA VAL A 114 -1.96 7.49 -7.19
C VAL A 114 -0.55 7.92 -6.85
N GLY A 115 -0.05 9.00 -7.45
CA GLY A 115 1.31 9.46 -7.20
C GLY A 115 1.43 10.98 -7.25
N ARG A 116 2.49 11.50 -6.66
CA ARG A 116 2.78 12.95 -6.63
C ARG A 116 3.98 13.27 -7.50
N ILE A 117 3.89 14.30 -8.33
CA ILE A 117 4.99 14.73 -9.18
C ILE A 117 6.05 15.39 -8.31
N VAL A 118 7.27 14.87 -8.36
CA VAL A 118 8.41 15.36 -7.57
C VAL A 118 9.26 16.31 -8.39
N GLU A 119 9.55 15.95 -9.64
CA GLU A 119 10.37 16.77 -10.53
C GLU A 119 9.97 16.58 -12.00
N VAL A 120 10.17 17.64 -12.78
CA VAL A 120 9.98 17.65 -14.24
C VAL A 120 11.37 17.56 -14.89
N GLN A 121 11.63 16.49 -15.65
CA GLN A 121 12.84 16.33 -16.45
C GLN A 121 12.55 16.46 -17.95
N ALA A 122 13.59 16.48 -18.77
CA ALA A 122 13.42 16.40 -20.22
C ALA A 122 12.71 15.09 -20.59
N ARG A 123 11.55 15.21 -21.25
CA ARG A 123 10.71 14.11 -21.79
C ARG A 123 10.06 13.19 -20.76
N ARG A 124 10.25 13.41 -19.45
CA ARG A 124 9.63 12.60 -18.38
C ARG A 124 9.41 13.37 -17.10
N TRP A 125 8.42 12.95 -16.33
CA TRP A 125 8.21 13.36 -14.94
C TRP A 125 8.68 12.25 -14.01
N LYS A 126 9.27 12.61 -12.86
CA LYS A 126 9.40 11.67 -11.75
C LYS A 126 8.22 11.79 -10.82
N VAL A 127 7.63 10.65 -10.49
CA VAL A 127 6.44 10.55 -9.67
C VAL A 127 6.76 9.72 -8.43
N ASP A 128 6.42 10.24 -7.26
CA ASP A 128 6.45 9.49 -6.01
C ASP A 128 5.19 8.63 -5.88
N ILE A 129 5.40 7.32 -5.77
CA ILE A 129 4.36 6.29 -5.64
C ILE A 129 4.58 5.49 -4.34
N ALA A 130 5.34 6.01 -3.38
CA ALA A 130 5.71 5.29 -2.16
C ALA A 130 6.46 3.95 -2.39
N ALA A 131 7.00 3.77 -3.61
CA ALA A 131 7.89 2.69 -3.96
C ALA A 131 9.34 2.99 -3.50
N PRO A 132 10.27 2.02 -3.48
CA PRO A 132 11.67 2.26 -3.16
C PRO A 132 12.36 3.27 -4.10
N LEU A 133 11.90 3.34 -5.35
CA LEU A 133 12.41 4.24 -6.38
C LEU A 133 11.28 5.12 -6.93
N LEU A 134 11.63 6.32 -7.38
CA LEU A 134 10.69 7.21 -8.06
C LEU A 134 10.29 6.62 -9.42
N ALA A 135 9.01 6.59 -9.68
CA ALA A 135 8.46 6.13 -10.94
C ALA A 135 8.69 7.16 -12.04
N GLN A 136 8.83 6.68 -13.28
CA GLN A 136 8.98 7.53 -14.45
C GLN A 136 7.67 7.58 -15.23
N LEU A 137 7.14 8.79 -15.41
CA LEU A 137 6.02 9.06 -16.30
C LEU A 137 6.59 9.71 -17.57
N PRO A 138 6.78 8.97 -18.67
CA PRO A 138 7.28 9.57 -19.90
C PRO A 138 6.20 10.46 -20.53
N LEU A 139 6.64 11.51 -21.25
CA LEU A 139 5.75 12.34 -22.08
C LEU A 139 4.95 11.49 -23.08
N SER A 140 5.49 10.32 -23.43
CA SER A 140 4.82 9.39 -24.33
C SER A 140 3.61 8.67 -23.74
N ALA A 141 3.42 8.73 -22.44
CA ALA A 141 2.36 8.02 -21.73
C ALA A 141 1.26 8.95 -21.21
N ILE A 142 1.21 10.18 -21.74
CA ILE A 142 0.17 11.17 -21.41
C ILE A 142 -0.66 11.53 -22.65
N ASN A 143 -1.92 11.90 -22.40
CA ASN A 143 -2.83 12.40 -23.43
C ASN A 143 -2.60 13.90 -23.61
N LEU A 144 -2.01 14.31 -24.73
CA LEU A 144 -1.85 15.73 -25.04
C LEU A 144 -3.22 16.35 -25.38
N PRO A 145 -3.47 17.62 -25.02
CA PRO A 145 -4.66 18.34 -25.49
C PRO A 145 -4.64 18.43 -27.03
N GLY A 146 -5.79 18.15 -27.64
CA GLY A 146 -5.94 17.95 -29.10
C GLY A 146 -6.05 16.48 -29.56
N GLY A 147 -6.19 15.53 -28.62
CA GLY A 147 -6.58 14.14 -28.91
C GLY A 147 -5.43 13.15 -29.20
N ILE A 148 -5.80 11.89 -29.40
CA ILE A 148 -4.92 10.70 -29.41
C ILE A 148 -3.97 10.67 -30.64
N LEU A 149 -4.31 11.38 -31.73
CA LEU A 149 -3.58 11.33 -33.01
C LEU A 149 -2.72 12.57 -33.30
N ARG A 150 -2.32 13.34 -32.29
CA ARG A 150 -1.36 14.44 -32.47
C ARG A 150 0.07 13.90 -32.47
N ARG A 151 0.84 14.20 -33.53
CA ARG A 151 2.29 13.92 -33.54
C ARG A 151 2.97 14.77 -32.47
N ARG A 152 3.73 14.11 -31.59
CA ARG A 152 4.47 14.77 -30.51
C ARG A 152 5.58 15.62 -31.11
N THR A 153 5.59 16.90 -30.76
CA THR A 153 6.53 17.88 -31.28
C THR A 153 7.57 18.24 -30.22
N SER A 154 8.72 18.75 -30.64
CA SER A 154 9.73 19.30 -29.72
C SER A 154 9.20 20.50 -28.89
N ALA A 155 8.15 21.18 -29.37
CA ALA A 155 7.47 22.23 -28.63
C ALA A 155 6.76 21.69 -27.36
N ASP A 156 6.24 20.46 -27.42
CA ASP A 156 5.56 19.83 -26.26
C ASP A 156 6.56 19.48 -25.15
N GLU A 157 7.82 19.22 -25.50
CA GLU A 157 8.92 19.01 -24.53
C GLU A 157 9.23 20.31 -23.74
N LEU A 158 9.15 21.46 -24.40
CA LEU A 158 9.32 22.78 -23.75
C LEU A 158 8.13 23.14 -22.87
N GLN A 159 6.92 22.70 -23.24
CA GLN A 159 5.68 22.99 -22.52
C GLN A 159 5.32 21.95 -21.45
N MET A 160 6.23 21.05 -21.07
CA MET A 160 5.96 20.00 -20.08
C MET A 160 5.43 20.53 -18.75
N ARG A 161 5.94 21.69 -18.30
CA ARG A 161 5.49 22.35 -17.05
C ARG A 161 4.05 22.88 -17.12
N ASN A 162 3.49 23.07 -18.31
CA ASN A 162 2.10 23.53 -18.46
C ASN A 162 1.09 22.40 -18.24
N PHE A 163 1.51 21.14 -18.41
CA PHE A 163 0.66 19.99 -18.13
C PHE A 163 0.72 19.61 -16.66
N PHE A 164 1.93 19.60 -16.12
CA PHE A 164 2.19 19.12 -14.78
C PHE A 164 3.33 19.86 -14.13
N VAL A 165 3.05 20.36 -12.94
CA VAL A 165 4.02 21.02 -12.08
C VAL A 165 4.41 20.11 -10.92
N GLU A 166 5.52 20.47 -10.30
CA GLU A 166 5.99 19.83 -9.08
C GLU A 166 4.92 19.96 -8.00
N GLY A 167 4.52 18.82 -7.43
CA GLY A 167 3.51 18.75 -6.38
C GLY A 167 2.13 18.28 -6.84
N ASP A 168 1.86 18.23 -8.16
CA ASP A 168 0.60 17.74 -8.70
C ASP A 168 0.39 16.26 -8.41
N LEU A 169 -0.87 15.86 -8.27
CA LEU A 169 -1.25 14.46 -8.07
C LEU A 169 -1.76 13.86 -9.38
N VAL A 170 -1.36 12.62 -9.64
CA VAL A 170 -1.72 11.89 -10.85
C VAL A 170 -2.20 10.49 -10.50
N VAL A 171 -3.31 10.10 -11.12
CA VAL A 171 -3.77 8.71 -11.15
C VAL A 171 -3.16 8.04 -12.36
N ALA A 172 -2.49 6.92 -12.14
CA ALA A 172 -1.75 6.27 -13.18
C ALA A 172 -1.66 4.75 -12.98
N GLU A 173 -1.31 4.03 -14.04
CA GLU A 173 -1.18 2.59 -14.06
C GLU A 173 0.28 2.21 -14.31
N VAL A 174 0.78 1.22 -13.58
CA VAL A 174 2.13 0.69 -13.79
C VAL A 174 2.16 -0.06 -15.13
N GLN A 175 2.88 0.49 -16.10
CA GLN A 175 2.98 -0.09 -17.44
C GLN A 175 4.10 -1.13 -17.52
N SER A 176 5.24 -0.83 -16.88
CA SER A 176 6.39 -1.73 -16.87
C SER A 176 7.23 -1.53 -15.61
N VAL A 177 7.96 -2.58 -15.25
CA VAL A 177 8.92 -2.57 -14.15
C VAL A 177 10.28 -2.96 -14.72
N HIS A 178 11.27 -2.13 -14.50
CA HIS A 178 12.65 -2.34 -14.96
C HIS A 178 13.38 -3.29 -14.01
N GLN A 179 14.49 -3.87 -14.48
CA GLN A 179 15.29 -4.81 -13.70
C GLN A 179 15.84 -4.22 -12.40
N ASP A 180 16.07 -2.90 -12.37
CA ASP A 180 16.56 -2.17 -11.20
C ASP A 180 15.46 -1.91 -10.15
N GLY A 181 14.22 -2.37 -10.40
CA GLY A 181 13.04 -2.09 -9.57
C GLY A 181 12.39 -0.73 -9.84
N GLY A 182 12.90 0.03 -10.82
CA GLY A 182 12.28 1.28 -11.26
C GLY A 182 11.02 1.01 -12.09
N SER A 183 9.94 1.75 -11.85
CA SER A 183 8.68 1.57 -12.60
C SER A 183 8.47 2.66 -13.64
N ALA A 184 7.90 2.27 -14.79
CA ALA A 184 7.36 3.18 -15.78
C ALA A 184 5.83 3.17 -15.68
N VAL A 185 5.24 4.35 -15.71
CA VAL A 185 3.85 4.56 -15.38
C VAL A 185 3.16 5.31 -16.52
N SER A 186 1.90 4.99 -16.76
CA SER A 186 1.07 5.58 -17.82
C SER A 186 -0.20 6.18 -17.26
N LYS A 187 -0.65 7.31 -17.81
CA LYS A 187 -1.91 7.91 -17.36
C LYS A 187 -3.11 7.22 -18.02
N LYS A 188 -4.08 6.80 -17.19
CA LYS A 188 -5.31 6.14 -17.66
C LYS A 188 -6.51 7.10 -17.75
N SER A 189 -6.53 8.17 -16.95
CA SER A 189 -7.50 9.29 -17.03
C SER A 189 -7.22 10.28 -15.88
N SER A 190 -7.63 11.54 -16.02
CA SER A 190 -7.54 12.57 -14.97
C SER A 190 -8.85 12.66 -14.20
N ALA A 191 -8.78 12.52 -12.88
CA ALA A 191 -9.84 12.96 -11.97
C ALA A 191 -9.39 14.29 -11.34
N ALA A 192 -10.23 15.33 -11.41
CA ALA A 192 -9.97 16.63 -10.82
C ALA A 192 -10.52 16.71 -9.38
N ALA A 193 -9.65 17.16 -8.45
CA ALA A 193 -9.80 17.56 -7.02
C ALA A 193 -10.67 16.71 -6.05
N SER A 194 -10.26 16.34 -4.82
CA SER A 194 -9.48 17.05 -3.80
C SER A 194 -8.74 16.08 -2.83
N ASN A 195 -7.77 16.61 -2.06
CA ASN A 195 -6.76 15.85 -1.30
C ASN A 195 -7.27 15.07 -0.07
N LEU A 196 -6.78 13.83 0.06
CA LEU A 196 -6.51 13.15 1.32
C LEU A 196 -5.34 12.16 1.17
N ALA A 197 -4.12 12.67 1.32
CA ALA A 197 -2.94 11.82 1.46
C ALA A 197 -2.93 11.25 2.89
N ALA A 198 -3.56 10.09 3.09
CA ALA A 198 -3.24 9.25 4.24
C ALA A 198 -1.97 8.44 3.89
N PRO A 199 -0.89 8.51 4.68
CA PRO A 199 0.25 7.62 4.49
C PRO A 199 -0.15 6.22 4.96
N SER A 200 -0.81 5.44 4.11
CA SER A 200 -0.97 4.01 4.35
C SER A 200 0.36 3.35 3.98
N SER A 201 1.13 2.96 4.99
CA SER A 201 2.21 2.01 4.77
C SER A 201 1.58 0.69 4.35
N ALA A 202 2.01 0.12 3.22
CA ALA A 202 1.73 -1.25 2.82
C ALA A 202 2.38 -2.22 3.84
N ALA A 203 1.82 -2.30 5.03
CA ALA A 203 2.12 -3.33 6.00
C ALA A 203 1.22 -4.53 5.72
N ALA A 204 1.76 -5.73 5.91
CA ALA A 204 1.13 -7.03 5.64
C ALA A 204 -0.20 -7.30 6.39
N VAL A 205 -0.67 -6.34 7.19
CA VAL A 205 -1.85 -6.47 8.04
C VAL A 205 -2.90 -5.38 7.81
N GLY A 206 -2.60 -4.26 7.13
CA GLY A 206 -3.54 -3.10 7.09
C GLY A 206 -3.40 -2.15 5.91
N GLY A 207 -3.04 -2.68 4.74
CA GLY A 207 -2.90 -1.89 3.50
C GLY A 207 -4.10 -1.98 2.56
N VAL A 208 -4.05 -1.19 1.47
CA VAL A 208 -4.94 -1.34 0.32
C VAL A 208 -4.66 -2.67 -0.36
N VAL A 209 -5.67 -3.53 -0.45
CA VAL A 209 -5.53 -4.83 -1.11
C VAL A 209 -5.64 -4.68 -2.61
N ARG A 210 -4.90 -5.51 -3.35
CA ARG A 210 -5.08 -5.67 -4.80
C ARG A 210 -6.45 -6.28 -5.09
N SER A 211 -7.48 -5.43 -5.17
CA SER A 211 -8.84 -5.82 -5.49
C SER A 211 -9.16 -5.61 -6.97
N ARG A 212 -10.20 -6.30 -7.46
CA ARG A 212 -10.70 -6.19 -8.84
C ARG A 212 -11.35 -4.82 -9.13
N ARG A 213 -11.82 -4.12 -8.10
CA ARG A 213 -12.44 -2.79 -8.20
C ARG A 213 -11.69 -1.79 -7.33
N GLN A 214 -10.80 -1.02 -7.96
CA GLN A 214 -9.99 0.03 -7.30
C GLN A 214 -10.52 1.44 -7.55
N LYS A 215 -11.44 1.59 -8.51
CA LYS A 215 -12.10 2.83 -8.88
C LYS A 215 -13.60 2.59 -8.92
N TRP A 216 -14.36 3.39 -8.19
CA TRP A 216 -15.83 3.35 -8.22
C TRP A 216 -16.44 4.67 -7.77
N THR A 217 -17.73 4.82 -8.03
CA THR A 217 -18.52 5.98 -7.62
C THR A 217 -19.55 5.53 -6.60
N ILE A 218 -19.80 6.39 -5.62
CA ILE A 218 -20.88 6.23 -4.65
C ILE A 218 -21.81 7.44 -4.74
N ASN A 219 -23.10 7.21 -4.51
CA ASN A 219 -24.04 8.29 -4.23
C ASN A 219 -24.02 8.54 -2.72
N ALA A 220 -23.57 9.72 -2.31
CA ALA A 220 -23.38 10.04 -0.91
C ALA A 220 -24.70 10.39 -0.22
N ALA A 221 -24.84 10.00 1.04
CA ALA A 221 -26.00 10.31 1.87
C ALA A 221 -26.10 11.84 2.13
N ASN A 222 -27.21 12.26 2.75
CA ASN A 222 -27.43 13.64 3.21
C ASN A 222 -27.31 14.74 2.12
N GLY A 223 -27.62 14.40 0.87
CA GLY A 223 -27.51 15.33 -0.26
C GLY A 223 -26.06 15.55 -0.75
N GLY A 224 -25.14 14.65 -0.40
CA GLY A 224 -23.71 14.77 -0.73
C GLY A 224 -23.38 14.64 -2.23
N GLY A 225 -24.32 14.28 -3.09
CA GLY A 225 -24.10 14.08 -4.52
C GLY A 225 -23.21 12.86 -4.81
N ASP A 226 -22.75 12.74 -6.05
CA ASP A 226 -21.90 11.62 -6.46
C ASP A 226 -20.43 11.87 -6.12
N ILE A 227 -19.81 10.92 -5.44
CA ILE A 227 -18.40 10.94 -5.02
C ILE A 227 -17.68 9.78 -5.70
N GLU A 228 -16.53 10.06 -6.32
CA GLU A 228 -15.63 9.07 -6.90
C GLU A 228 -14.49 8.76 -5.93
N ILE A 229 -14.24 7.48 -5.71
CA ILE A 229 -13.15 6.97 -4.85
C ILE A 229 -12.19 6.17 -5.72
N ILE A 230 -10.90 6.46 -5.57
CA ILE A 230 -9.81 5.74 -6.22
C ILE A 230 -8.85 5.26 -5.14
N LEU A 231 -8.77 3.94 -4.98
CA LEU A 231 -7.81 3.28 -4.10
C LEU A 231 -6.57 2.89 -4.91
N GLY A 232 -5.46 3.60 -4.71
CA GLY A 232 -4.17 3.18 -5.22
C GLY A 232 -3.62 2.01 -4.41
N VAL A 233 -3.11 0.97 -5.09
CA VAL A 233 -2.48 -0.20 -4.45
C VAL A 233 -1.27 0.21 -3.58
N ASN A 234 -0.67 1.35 -3.91
CA ASN A 234 0.44 1.93 -3.19
C ASN A 234 0.07 2.59 -1.84
N GLY A 235 -1.21 2.53 -1.46
CA GLY A 235 -1.72 3.12 -0.22
C GLY A 235 -2.12 4.59 -0.34
N TYR A 236 -1.92 5.21 -1.51
CA TYR A 236 -2.42 6.56 -1.78
C TYR A 236 -3.87 6.46 -2.28
N ILE A 237 -4.75 7.19 -1.61
CA ILE A 237 -6.19 7.18 -1.85
C ILE A 237 -6.62 8.56 -2.31
N TRP A 238 -7.53 8.58 -3.27
CA TRP A 238 -8.08 9.80 -3.83
C TRP A 238 -9.60 9.78 -3.75
N ILE A 239 -10.19 10.88 -3.27
CA ILE A 239 -11.63 11.04 -3.12
C ILE A 239 -12.03 12.38 -3.74
N SER A 240 -12.87 12.34 -4.76
CA SER A 240 -13.28 13.53 -5.52
C SER A 240 -14.79 13.57 -5.71
N LYS A 241 -15.35 14.79 -5.85
CA LYS A 241 -16.72 14.93 -6.33
C LYS A 241 -16.76 14.51 -7.81
N LEU A 242 -17.70 13.66 -8.19
CA LEU A 242 -17.92 13.38 -9.61
C LEU A 242 -18.49 14.64 -10.28
N ALA A 243 -17.87 15.08 -11.37
CA ALA A 243 -18.39 16.21 -12.14
C ALA A 243 -19.75 15.83 -12.74
N ASP A 244 -20.72 16.74 -12.65
CA ASP A 244 -22.13 16.52 -13.05
C ASP A 244 -22.33 16.19 -14.55
N GLY A 245 -21.25 16.19 -15.36
CA GLY A 245 -21.23 15.76 -16.76
C GLY A 245 -20.64 14.37 -17.05
N ALA A 246 -20.13 13.65 -16.05
CA ALA A 246 -19.55 12.31 -16.22
C ALA A 246 -20.52 11.16 -15.91
N ALA A 247 -21.65 11.44 -15.26
CA ALA A 247 -22.70 10.45 -14.99
C ALA A 247 -23.52 10.03 -16.23
N ALA A 248 -23.24 10.63 -17.40
CA ALA A 248 -23.93 10.36 -18.67
C ALA A 248 -23.18 9.33 -19.55
N SER A 249 -22.46 8.36 -18.98
CA SER A 249 -21.73 7.34 -19.75
C SER A 249 -22.32 5.93 -19.63
N THR A 250 -23.65 5.80 -19.53
CA THR A 250 -24.30 4.48 -19.62
C THR A 250 -25.35 4.40 -20.72
N THR A 251 -25.68 5.48 -21.42
CA THR A 251 -26.58 5.37 -22.59
C THR A 251 -26.40 6.57 -23.51
N GLU A 252 -26.30 6.27 -24.80
CA GLU A 252 -26.54 7.14 -25.94
C GLU A 252 -25.36 7.95 -26.52
N THR A 253 -24.86 7.36 -27.60
CA THR A 253 -24.10 7.93 -28.71
C THR A 253 -24.63 9.29 -29.20
N VAL A 254 -24.14 10.41 -28.67
CA VAL A 254 -24.28 11.73 -29.33
C VAL A 254 -22.99 12.56 -29.19
N SER A 255 -22.36 12.84 -30.34
CA SER A 255 -21.27 13.81 -30.58
C SER A 255 -20.03 13.79 -29.68
N ILE A 256 -19.31 12.67 -29.70
CA ILE A 256 -18.07 12.38 -28.95
C ILE A 256 -16.90 13.34 -29.28
N THR A 257 -16.81 13.95 -30.47
CA THR A 257 -15.57 14.62 -30.90
C THR A 257 -15.35 16.06 -30.40
N ARG A 258 -16.41 16.84 -30.09
CA ARG A 258 -16.25 18.24 -29.64
C ARG A 258 -16.21 18.41 -28.13
N MET A 259 -16.90 17.53 -27.41
CA MET A 259 -16.99 17.58 -25.95
C MET A 259 -15.72 17.01 -25.30
N GLU A 260 -15.08 16.01 -25.93
CA GLU A 260 -13.75 15.53 -25.54
C GLU A 260 -12.68 16.61 -25.70
N GLU A 261 -12.74 17.43 -26.74
CA GLU A 261 -11.75 18.48 -27.01
C GLU A 261 -11.80 19.61 -25.96
N MET A 262 -13.02 20.04 -25.56
CA MET A 262 -13.20 21.01 -24.45
C MET A 262 -12.84 20.40 -23.09
N ALA A 263 -13.12 19.11 -22.88
CA ALA A 263 -12.68 18.40 -21.68
C ALA A 263 -11.15 18.32 -21.61
N THR A 264 -10.43 18.19 -22.72
CA THR A 264 -8.95 18.06 -22.67
C THR A 264 -8.21 19.28 -22.13
N HIS A 265 -8.79 20.47 -22.22
CA HIS A 265 -8.22 21.67 -21.60
C HIS A 265 -8.46 21.73 -20.08
N SER A 266 -9.57 21.17 -19.58
CA SER A 266 -9.84 21.10 -18.14
C SER A 266 -9.09 19.96 -17.44
N ILE A 267 -8.64 18.93 -18.17
CA ILE A 267 -7.81 17.81 -17.66
C ILE A 267 -6.55 18.29 -16.93
N TYR A 268 -5.99 19.43 -17.36
CA TYR A 268 -4.74 19.99 -16.84
C TYR A 268 -4.94 21.27 -16.04
N SER A 269 -6.20 21.63 -15.74
CA SER A 269 -6.50 22.79 -14.90
C SER A 269 -6.31 22.43 -13.43
N SER A 270 -5.50 23.21 -12.72
CA SER A 270 -5.36 23.10 -11.26
C SER A 270 -6.52 23.75 -10.49
N GLN A 271 -7.48 24.38 -11.18
CA GLN A 271 -8.62 25.02 -10.53
C GLN A 271 -9.75 24.03 -10.30
N ASN A 272 -10.17 23.90 -9.05
CA ASN A 272 -11.30 23.06 -8.68
C ASN A 272 -12.63 23.81 -8.83
N ASN A 273 -13.68 23.06 -9.18
CA ASN A 273 -15.05 23.54 -9.15
C ASN A 273 -15.53 23.75 -7.70
N GLU A 274 -16.58 24.54 -7.52
CA GLU A 274 -17.18 24.71 -6.20
C GLU A 274 -17.79 23.39 -5.70
N ILE A 275 -17.33 22.94 -4.52
CA ILE A 275 -17.84 21.73 -3.87
C ILE A 275 -18.81 22.16 -2.75
N PRO A 276 -20.08 21.71 -2.77
CA PRO A 276 -21.04 21.98 -1.70
C PRO A 276 -20.57 21.51 -0.31
N ARG A 277 -21.03 22.15 0.76
CA ARG A 277 -20.67 21.77 2.14
C ARG A 277 -21.08 20.33 2.47
N GLN A 278 -22.24 19.89 1.97
CA GLN A 278 -22.74 18.52 2.14
C GLN A 278 -21.76 17.50 1.54
N THR A 279 -21.38 17.67 0.27
CA THR A 279 -20.38 16.81 -0.38
C THR A 279 -19.04 16.79 0.36
N ARG A 280 -18.54 17.94 0.83
CA ARG A 280 -17.29 17.98 1.62
C ARG A 280 -17.38 17.18 2.93
N ARG A 281 -18.53 17.23 3.60
CA ARG A 281 -18.78 16.49 4.84
C ARG A 281 -18.73 14.99 4.58
N GLU A 282 -19.36 14.52 3.51
CA GLU A 282 -19.35 13.10 3.13
C GLU A 282 -17.95 12.64 2.68
N ILE A 283 -17.20 13.47 1.95
CA ILE A 283 -15.77 13.20 1.64
C ILE A 283 -14.97 13.04 2.94
N ALA A 284 -15.16 13.92 3.91
CA ALA A 284 -14.48 13.86 5.20
C ALA A 284 -14.88 12.61 6.01
N ARG A 285 -16.15 12.20 5.95
CA ARG A 285 -16.65 10.97 6.58
C ARG A 285 -15.98 9.73 6.00
N LEU A 286 -15.98 9.58 4.67
CA LEU A 286 -15.30 8.47 3.98
C LEU A 286 -13.81 8.40 4.35
N ALA A 287 -13.16 9.57 4.38
CA ALA A 287 -11.77 9.67 4.80
C ALA A 287 -11.56 9.23 6.26
N GLY A 288 -12.48 9.58 7.15
CA GLY A 288 -12.50 9.12 8.53
C GLY A 288 -12.66 7.61 8.61
N CYS A 289 -13.64 7.02 7.90
CA CYS A 289 -13.84 5.57 7.83
C CYS A 289 -12.56 4.85 7.39
N ILE A 290 -11.89 5.33 6.35
CA ILE A 290 -10.63 4.74 5.87
C ILE A 290 -9.54 4.81 6.94
N ARG A 291 -9.41 5.92 7.68
CA ARG A 291 -8.44 6.02 8.78
C ARG A 291 -8.75 5.03 9.90
N VAL A 292 -10.01 4.90 10.28
CA VAL A 292 -10.46 3.93 11.28
C VAL A 292 -10.13 2.49 10.85
N LEU A 293 -10.35 2.15 9.58
CA LEU A 293 -9.99 0.84 9.02
C LEU A 293 -8.48 0.59 9.10
N VAL A 294 -7.66 1.60 8.77
CA VAL A 294 -6.19 1.51 8.87
C VAL A 294 -5.73 1.31 10.31
N GLU A 295 -6.29 2.08 11.25
CA GLU A 295 -5.97 1.96 12.69
C GLU A 295 -6.41 0.61 13.28
N GLY A 296 -7.55 0.09 12.82
CA GLY A 296 -8.05 -1.23 13.16
C GLY A 296 -7.30 -2.39 12.52
N GLY A 297 -6.32 -2.12 11.64
CA GLY A 297 -5.60 -3.16 10.91
C GLY A 297 -6.52 -4.00 10.01
N VAL A 298 -7.60 -3.39 9.51
CA VAL A 298 -8.51 -4.05 8.58
C VAL A 298 -8.05 -3.77 7.16
N ARG A 299 -8.12 -4.80 6.31
CA ARG A 299 -7.78 -4.69 4.88
C ARG A 299 -8.72 -3.72 4.18
N ILE A 300 -8.17 -2.80 3.38
CA ILE A 300 -8.98 -1.80 2.67
C ILE A 300 -9.35 -2.34 1.30
N GLU A 301 -10.63 -2.64 1.12
CA GLU A 301 -11.27 -3.05 -0.13
C GLU A 301 -12.59 -2.28 -0.33
N HIS A 302 -13.16 -2.35 -1.53
CA HIS A 302 -14.46 -1.74 -1.83
C HIS A 302 -15.52 -2.08 -0.78
N ASP A 303 -15.71 -3.36 -0.49
CA ASP A 303 -16.78 -3.82 0.39
C ASP A 303 -16.56 -3.38 1.84
N THR A 304 -15.31 -3.39 2.31
CA THR A 304 -14.94 -2.92 3.65
C THR A 304 -15.17 -1.42 3.80
N VAL A 305 -14.80 -0.62 2.79
CA VAL A 305 -15.02 0.84 2.81
C VAL A 305 -16.51 1.16 2.80
N MET A 306 -17.30 0.47 1.97
CA MET A 306 -18.75 0.66 1.90
C MET A 306 -19.44 0.24 3.20
N SER A 307 -19.03 -0.89 3.80
CA SER A 307 -19.56 -1.34 5.08
C SER A 307 -19.21 -0.36 6.20
N ALA A 308 -17.97 0.15 6.24
CA ALA A 308 -17.57 1.17 7.21
C ALA A 308 -18.32 2.50 7.02
N TYR A 309 -18.65 2.87 5.79
CA TYR A 309 -19.46 4.06 5.50
C TYR A 309 -20.90 3.88 6.01
N ASN A 310 -21.54 2.75 5.72
CA ASN A 310 -22.89 2.46 6.21
C ASN A 310 -22.93 2.40 7.74
N ALA A 311 -21.97 1.72 8.36
CA ALA A 311 -21.81 1.69 9.81
C ALA A 311 -21.63 3.09 10.41
N SER A 312 -20.88 3.98 9.75
CA SER A 312 -20.75 5.36 10.23
C SER A 312 -22.05 6.17 10.15
N LEU A 313 -22.92 5.87 9.18
CA LEU A 313 -24.25 6.49 9.09
C LEU A 313 -25.17 5.99 10.21
N GLU A 314 -25.14 4.69 10.52
CA GLU A 314 -25.91 4.10 11.61
C GLU A 314 -25.51 4.67 12.97
N VAL A 315 -24.20 4.81 13.24
CA VAL A 315 -23.71 5.44 14.49
C VAL A 315 -24.18 6.88 14.62
N ASP A 316 -24.17 7.64 13.52
CA ASP A 316 -24.65 9.02 13.56
C ASP A 316 -26.16 9.11 13.82
N LEU A 317 -26.96 8.13 13.33
CA LEU A 317 -28.39 8.03 13.65
C LEU A 317 -28.63 7.64 15.11
N GLU A 318 -27.93 6.62 15.63
CA GLU A 318 -28.05 6.20 17.04
C GLU A 318 -27.70 7.34 18.02
N MET A 319 -26.70 8.15 17.68
CA MET A 319 -26.30 9.28 18.51
C MET A 319 -27.30 10.44 18.44
N ALA A 320 -27.94 10.65 17.28
CA ALA A 320 -29.00 11.63 17.17
C ALA A 320 -30.19 11.25 18.07
N ASP A 321 -30.62 9.99 18.04
CA ASP A 321 -31.73 9.48 18.88
C ASP A 321 -31.44 9.62 20.39
N GLN A 322 -30.20 9.35 20.82
CA GLN A 322 -29.79 9.53 22.22
C GLN A 322 -29.76 11.00 22.66
N GLU A 323 -29.48 11.93 21.75
CA GLU A 323 -29.48 13.37 22.01
C GLU A 323 -30.92 13.92 22.09
N TYR A 324 -31.88 13.30 21.41
CA TYR A 324 -33.32 13.62 21.55
C TYR A 324 -33.89 13.18 22.91
N ASP A 325 -33.45 12.04 23.45
CA ASP A 325 -33.88 11.58 24.78
C ASP A 325 -33.21 12.35 25.93
N ALA A 326 -32.01 12.87 25.72
CA ALA A 326 -31.29 13.67 26.70
C ALA A 326 -31.48 15.17 26.42
N ALA A 327 -32.52 15.79 27.00
CA ALA A 327 -32.84 17.22 26.90
C ALA A 327 -31.68 18.18 27.31
N LYS A 328 -30.64 18.29 26.48
CA LYS A 328 -29.49 19.19 26.63
C LYS A 328 -29.55 20.27 25.54
N PRO A 329 -29.20 21.52 25.88
CA PRO A 329 -29.20 22.60 24.90
C PRO A 329 -28.11 22.35 23.87
N ALA A 330 -28.41 22.68 22.61
CA ALA A 330 -27.55 22.53 21.44
C ALA A 330 -26.17 23.14 21.68
N VAL A 331 -25.22 22.31 22.13
CA VAL A 331 -23.80 22.63 22.09
C VAL A 331 -23.41 22.61 20.60
N SER A 332 -22.66 23.61 20.18
CA SER A 332 -22.16 23.79 18.81
C SER A 332 -21.90 22.46 18.10
N GLN A 333 -22.61 22.20 16.99
CA GLN A 333 -22.49 21.01 16.13
C GLN A 333 -21.09 20.80 15.51
N GLU A 334 -20.08 21.56 15.95
CA GLU A 334 -18.71 21.46 15.50
C GLU A 334 -18.01 20.34 16.28
N GLY A 335 -17.72 19.23 15.59
CA GLY A 335 -16.94 18.10 16.13
C GLY A 335 -17.66 16.75 16.14
N GLN A 336 -18.98 16.69 15.90
CA GLN A 336 -19.69 15.40 15.77
C GLN A 336 -19.24 14.57 14.56
N ASP A 337 -18.68 15.22 13.54
CA ASP A 337 -18.18 14.58 12.31
C ASP A 337 -16.85 13.82 12.50
N TYR A 338 -16.20 13.97 13.66
CA TYR A 338 -14.96 13.26 13.93
C TYR A 338 -15.26 11.80 14.30
N LEU A 339 -14.91 10.89 13.39
CA LEU A 339 -15.11 9.45 13.56
C LEU A 339 -14.07 8.76 14.47
N GLY A 340 -13.20 9.51 15.17
CA GLY A 340 -12.17 8.93 16.04
C GLY A 340 -12.68 8.53 17.43
N GLY A 341 -11.87 7.74 18.15
CA GLY A 341 -12.14 7.36 19.54
C GLY A 341 -13.27 6.33 19.68
N ALA A 342 -14.28 6.61 20.49
CA ALA A 342 -15.38 5.69 20.77
C ALA A 342 -16.21 5.35 19.52
N LYS A 343 -16.41 6.32 18.60
CA LYS A 343 -17.08 6.07 17.31
C LYS A 343 -16.27 5.09 16.45
N ALA A 344 -14.95 5.24 16.41
CA ALA A 344 -14.07 4.34 15.66
C ALA A 344 -14.16 2.90 16.17
N GLN A 345 -14.13 2.71 17.48
CA GLN A 345 -14.24 1.38 18.10
C GLN A 345 -15.57 0.72 17.77
N ARG A 346 -16.69 1.47 17.86
CA ARG A 346 -18.02 0.98 17.50
C ARG A 346 -18.12 0.58 16.03
N ILE A 347 -17.54 1.37 15.13
CA ILE A 347 -17.50 1.03 13.69
C ILE A 347 -16.71 -0.26 13.46
N LEU A 348 -15.57 -0.44 14.15
CA LEU A 348 -14.78 -1.66 14.05
C LEU A 348 -15.50 -2.87 14.64
N GLU A 349 -16.25 -2.70 15.74
CA GLU A 349 -17.08 -3.76 16.33
C GLU A 349 -18.19 -4.23 15.38
N MET A 350 -18.81 -3.32 14.63
CA MET A 350 -19.82 -3.68 13.63
C MET A 350 -19.25 -4.35 12.37
N LEU A 351 -17.93 -4.27 12.16
CA LEU A 351 -17.22 -4.84 11.02
C LEU A 351 -16.59 -6.22 11.32
N GLY A 352 -16.51 -6.62 12.59
CA GLY A 352 -15.93 -7.88 13.06
C GLY A 352 -16.97 -8.99 13.18
#